data_AF-A0A3C1WKB9-F1
#
_entry.id   AF-A0A3C1WKB9-F1
#
_cell.length_a   1.000
_cell.length_b   1.000
_cell.length_c   1.000
_cell.angle_alpha   90.00
_cell.angle_beta   90.00
_cell.angle_gamma   90.00
#
_symmetry.space_group_name_H-M   'P 1'
#
loop_
_entity.id
_entity.type
_entity.pdbx_description
1 polymer ?
#
loop_
_entity_poly.entity_id
_entity_poly.type
_entity_poly.pdbx_seq_one_letter_code
_entity_poly.pdbx_strand_id
1 'polypeptide(L)' 'MKLDILAFGAHPDDVEMSCIGTLMKHASLGYKFGIIDLTRGELGTRGTAEDRDAEAAAA' A
#
# COMPACT_ATOMS: atom_id res chain seq x y z
N MET A 1 -16.52 6.83 1.62
CA MET A 1 -16.01 6.67 3.00
C MET A 1 -14.97 7.76 3.25
N LYS A 2 -14.89 8.36 4.44
CA LYS A 2 -13.84 9.36 4.75
C LYS A 2 -12.64 8.65 5.37
N LEU A 3 -11.44 8.92 4.86
CA LEU A 3 -10.17 8.46 5.41
C LEU A 3 -9.52 9.61 6.19
N ASP A 4 -8.81 9.27 7.25
CA ASP A 4 -8.02 10.21 8.04
C ASP A 4 -6.61 10.35 7.45
N ILE A 5 -6.09 9.27 6.87
CA ILE A 5 -4.77 9.20 6.24
C ILE A 5 -4.90 8.54 4.87
N LEU A 6 -4.25 9.12 3.87
CA LEU A 6 -4.13 8.54 2.53
C LEU A 6 -2.65 8.56 2.14
N ALA A 7 -2.06 7.37 1.97
CA ALA A 7 -0.67 7.22 1.58
C ALA A 7 -0.58 6.92 0.08
N PHE A 8 0.38 7.55 -0.59
CA PHE A 8 0.62 7.34 -2.02
C PHE A 8 2.00 6.67 -2.20
N GLY A 9 2.00 5.53 -2.88
CA GLY A 9 3.19 4.85 -3.38
C GLY A 9 3.31 5.03 -4.90
N ALA A 10 4.53 5.04 -5.42
CA ALA A 10 4.71 4.99 -6.88
C ALA A 10 4.37 3.58 -7.40
N HIS A 11 4.76 2.55 -6.63
CA HIS A 11 4.55 1.14 -6.92
C HIS A 11 4.03 0.41 -5.67
N PRO A 12 3.37 -0.75 -5.82
CA PRO A 12 2.94 -1.55 -4.68
C PRO A 12 4.17 -2.09 -3.95
N ASP A 13 4.20 -1.94 -2.62
CA ASP A 13 5.32 -2.13 -1.67
C ASP A 13 5.97 -0.84 -1.12
N ASP A 14 5.87 0.29 -1.82
CA ASP A 14 6.53 1.53 -1.42
C ASP A 14 6.06 2.01 -0.04
N VAL A 15 4.75 1.95 0.19
CA VAL A 15 4.11 2.42 1.43
C VAL A 15 4.34 1.43 2.56
N GLU A 16 4.26 0.14 2.25
CA GLU A 16 4.51 -0.97 3.15
C GLU A 16 5.92 -0.88 3.71
N MET A 17 6.91 -0.68 2.84
CA MET A 17 8.32 -0.56 3.22
C MET A 17 8.63 0.75 3.97
N SER A 18 7.99 1.85 3.59
CA SER A 18 8.40 3.18 4.08
C SER A 18 7.69 3.61 5.35
N CYS A 19 6.39 3.31 5.50
CA CYS A 19 5.60 3.92 6.58
C CYS A 19 4.48 3.05 7.16
N ILE A 20 4.44 1.74 6.88
CA ILE A 20 3.38 0.86 7.42
C ILE A 20 3.30 0.87 8.94
N GLY A 21 4.45 0.94 9.65
CA GLY A 21 4.46 1.01 11.10
C GLY A 21 3.71 2.25 11.64
N THR A 22 3.81 3.37 10.94
CA THR A 22 3.08 4.60 11.26
C THR A 22 1.59 4.42 10.98
N LEU A 23 1.22 3.87 9.83
CA LEU A 23 -0.18 3.63 9.46
C LEU A 23 -0.86 2.68 10.45
N MET A 24 -0.20 1.57 10.79
CA MET A 24 -0.67 0.59 11.77
C MET A 24 -0.77 1.19 13.17
N LYS A 25 0.16 2.06 13.57
CA LYS A 25 0.04 2.79 14.84
C LYS A 25 -1.21 3.66 14.87
N HIS A 26 -1.52 4.37 13.79
CA HIS A 26 -2.73 5.20 13.71
C HIS A 26 -4.00 4.35 13.63
N ALA A 27 -3.97 3.22 12.93
CA ALA A 27 -5.09 2.27 12.96
C ALA A 27 -5.35 1.74 14.38
N SER A 28 -4.31 1.47 15.16
CA SER A 28 -4.45 1.07 16.58
C SER A 28 -5.08 2.17 17.46
N LEU A 29 -5.03 3.43 17.02
CA LEU A 29 -5.66 4.58 17.66
C LEU A 29 -7.08 4.87 17.12
N GLY A 30 -7.58 4.05 16.19
CA GLY A 30 -8.92 4.17 15.61
C GLY A 30 -9.02 5.00 14.33
N TYR A 31 -7.89 5.46 13.77
CA TYR A 31 -7.88 6.18 12.50
C TYR A 31 -8.08 5.23 11.32
N LYS A 32 -8.74 5.71 10.27
CA LYS A 32 -8.88 4.98 9.00
C LYS A 32 -7.83 5.47 8.01
N PHE A 33 -7.07 4.54 7.46
CA PHE A 33 -6.13 4.84 6.39
C PHE A 33 -6.43 4.07 5.11
N GLY A 34 -5.91 4.57 3.99
CA GLY A 34 -5.88 3.86 2.71
C GLY A 34 -4.55 4.10 2.01
N ILE A 35 -4.24 3.22 1.07
CA ILE A 35 -3.03 3.24 0.24
C ILE A 35 -3.47 3.38 -1.22
N ILE A 36 -2.74 4.19 -1.98
CA ILE A 36 -2.88 4.31 -3.43
C ILE A 36 -1.53 4.07 -4.07
N ASP A 37 -1.46 3.02 -4.89
CA ASP A 37 -0.34 2.80 -5.79
C ASP A 37 -0.64 3.46 -7.12
N LEU A 38 0.27 4.32 -7.58
CA LEU A 38 0.10 5.07 -8.82
C LEU A 38 0.36 4.21 -10.06
N THR A 39 1.12 3.13 -9.92
CA THR A 39 1.44 2.17 -10.98
C THR A 39 1.43 0.75 -10.42
N ARG A 40 1.58 -0.25 -11.28
CA ARG A 40 1.71 -1.66 -10.87
C ARG A 40 3.17 -2.08 -10.66
N GLY A 41 4.14 -1.20 -10.86
CA GLY A 41 5.56 -1.57 -10.81
C GLY A 41 5.95 -2.57 -11.90
N GLU A 42 5.30 -2.54 -13.06
CA GLU A 42 5.43 -3.55 -14.12
C GLU A 42 6.84 -3.67 -14.69
N LEU A 43 7.67 -2.62 -14.61
CA LEU A 43 9.07 -2.66 -15.06
C LEU A 43 10.05 -3.21 -14.01
N GLY A 44 9.64 -3.29 -12.74
CA GLY A 44 10.45 -3.78 -11.62
C GLY A 44 9.98 -5.12 -11.05
N THR A 45 8.75 -5.52 -11.33
CA THR A 45 8.14 -6.74 -10.80
C THR A 45 8.81 -7.99 -11.34
N ARG A 46 9.08 -8.94 -10.45
CA ARG A 46 9.50 -10.29 -10.80
C ARG A 46 8.30 -11.22 -10.70
N GLY A 47 7.56 -11.39 -11.80
CA GLY A 47 6.31 -12.13 -11.82
C GLY A 47 5.34 -11.54 -12.83
N THR A 48 4.06 -11.89 -12.71
CA THR A 48 2.97 -11.33 -13.51
C THR A 48 2.28 -10.17 -12.80
N ALA A 49 1.44 -9.42 -13.53
CA ALA A 49 0.64 -8.36 -12.92
C ALA A 49 -0.37 -8.94 -11.92
N GLU A 50 -0.89 -10.14 -12.21
CA GLU A 50 -1.81 -10.88 -11.36
C GLU A 50 -1.14 -11.32 -10.05
N ASP A 51 0.13 -11.76 -10.11
CA ASP A 51 0.92 -12.08 -8.91
C ASP A 51 1.06 -10.82 -8.03
N ARG A 52 1.38 -9.68 -8.64
CA ARG A 52 1.54 -8.41 -7.92
C ARG A 52 0.23 -7.92 -7.29
N ASP A 53 -0.89 -8.04 -8.01
CA ASP A 53 -2.21 -7.68 -7.48
C ASP A 53 -2.59 -8.58 -6.28
N ALA A 54 -2.23 -9.87 -6.33
CA ALA A 54 -2.44 -10.79 -5.22
C ALA A 54 -1.55 -10.48 -4.01
N GLU A 55 -0.28 -10.11 -4.24
CA GLU A 55 0.65 -9.67 -3.19
C GLU A 55 0.15 -8.40 -2.50
N ALA A 56 -0.25 -7.38 -3.27
CA ALA A 56 -0.75 -6.11 -2.73
C ALA A 56 -2.05 -6.30 -1.93
N ALA A 57 -2.92 -7.24 -2.33
CA ALA A 57 -4.14 -7.55 -1.58
C ALA A 57 -3.89 -8.34 -0.28
N ALA A 58 -2.74 -9.02 -0.17
CA ALA A 58 -2.36 -9.82 0.99
C ALA A 58 -1.51 -9.06 2.02
N ALA A 59 -0.95 -7.92 1.64
CA ALA A 59 -0.15 -7.03 2.50
C ALA A 59 -1.00 -6.32 3.56
#